data_AF-A0A2H4V9Y9-F1
#
_entry.id   AF-A0A2H4V9Y9-F1
#
_cell.length_a   1.000
_cell.length_b   1.000
_cell.length_c   1.000
_cell.angle_alpha   90.00
_cell.angle_beta   90.00
_cell.angle_gamma   90.00
#
_symmetry.space_group_name_H-M   'P 1'
#
loop_
_entity.id
_entity.type
_entity.pdbx_description
1 polymer ?
#
loop_
_entity_poly.entity_id
_entity_poly.type
_entity_poly.pdbx_seq_one_letter_code
_entity_poly.pdbx_strand_id
1 'polypeptide(L)'
;MTSNKEMKRIFSEYDEKMGNLFNLLNLQPFENNLNRIDPPITSSMLDIPDISLEIDTALKPLKETLDKISPELIIQNLEKSAEIMFENGWWLIPSMPFPFYTQLIELKDINQKDLTDYLVKYHNEKDCIELDNLIISWKLDEFNEKKEIFEDALWAHKKSKFTLTVPTLTVQVEGVLRNYFDPEFKPQIDGYRKKLKKKYTQTMKNKNEKLSYVDIFDNFTKMQNIKFLKNGIDTFTESFWGENPRDFDDIHRNALLHGQCKNYTREMSTKLFLFLDMIHYILNDLEK
;
A
#
# COMPACT_ATOMS: atom_id res chain seq x y z
N MET A 1 19.98 17.35 16.29
CA MET A 1 20.93 16.85 15.25
C MET A 1 21.21 15.34 15.34
N THR A 2 20.64 14.63 16.31
CA THR A 2 20.85 13.18 16.53
C THR A 2 19.89 12.27 15.75
N SER A 3 18.76 12.76 15.21
CA SER A 3 17.72 11.91 14.60
C SER A 3 18.08 11.35 13.22
N ASN A 4 18.83 12.08 12.38
CA ASN A 4 19.09 11.66 10.99
C ASN A 4 19.99 10.41 10.89
N LYS A 5 20.94 10.25 11.82
CA LYS A 5 21.86 9.09 11.83
C LYS A 5 21.16 7.81 12.31
N GLU A 6 20.28 7.94 13.30
CA GLU A 6 19.50 6.83 13.82
C GLU A 6 18.41 6.38 12.84
N MET A 7 17.75 7.32 12.16
CA MET A 7 16.82 7.03 11.04
C MET A 7 17.51 6.32 9.88
N LYS A 8 18.66 6.83 9.41
CA LYS A 8 19.43 6.16 8.35
C LYS A 8 19.86 4.74 8.74
N ARG A 9 20.21 4.54 10.01
CA ARG A 9 20.56 3.21 10.53
C ARG A 9 19.34 2.28 10.50
N ILE A 10 18.18 2.72 10.99
CA ILE A 10 16.97 1.88 11.06
C ILE A 10 16.47 1.52 9.66
N PHE A 11 16.41 2.48 8.74
CA PHE A 11 16.00 2.20 7.35
C PHE A 11 17.03 1.35 6.60
N SER A 12 18.33 1.53 6.86
CA SER A 12 19.37 0.64 6.32
C SER A 12 19.28 -0.76 6.90
N GLU A 13 18.98 -0.90 8.20
CA GLU A 13 18.78 -2.19 8.86
C GLU A 13 17.49 -2.88 8.36
N TYR A 14 16.47 -2.11 8.00
CA TYR A 14 15.28 -2.62 7.30
C TYR A 14 15.63 -3.16 5.92
N ASP A 15 16.29 -2.36 5.09
CA ASP A 15 16.69 -2.77 3.73
C ASP A 15 17.57 -4.03 3.79
N GLU A 16 18.48 -4.10 4.76
CA GLU A 16 19.35 -5.25 5.00
C GLU A 16 18.56 -6.46 5.52
N LYS A 17 17.67 -6.30 6.50
CA LYS A 17 16.85 -7.40 7.03
C LYS A 17 15.84 -7.91 6.01
N MET A 18 15.26 -7.05 5.18
CA MET A 18 14.39 -7.44 4.07
C MET A 18 15.19 -8.17 2.99
N GLY A 19 16.36 -7.65 2.60
CA GLY A 19 17.26 -8.36 1.69
C GLY A 19 17.66 -9.73 2.23
N ASN A 20 17.99 -9.81 3.51
CA ASN A 20 18.32 -11.06 4.19
C ASN A 20 17.11 -12.00 4.30
N LEU A 21 15.90 -11.51 4.57
CA LEU A 21 14.68 -12.31 4.65
C LEU A 21 14.29 -12.86 3.26
N PHE A 22 14.37 -12.04 2.20
CA PHE A 22 14.17 -12.48 0.82
C PHE A 22 15.20 -13.52 0.38
N ASN A 23 16.47 -13.34 0.79
CA ASN A 23 17.54 -14.30 0.54
C ASN A 23 17.37 -15.58 1.38
N LEU A 24 16.95 -15.48 2.65
CA LEU A 24 16.71 -16.64 3.53
C LEU A 24 15.52 -17.47 3.04
N LEU A 25 14.50 -16.82 2.48
CA LEU A 25 13.32 -17.45 1.89
C LEU A 25 13.55 -17.91 0.44
N ASN A 26 14.75 -17.68 -0.12
CA ASN A 26 15.08 -17.96 -1.52
C ASN A 26 14.04 -17.42 -2.52
N LEU A 27 13.39 -16.31 -2.17
CA LEU A 27 12.43 -15.59 -3.00
C LEU A 27 13.19 -14.51 -3.78
N GLN A 28 14.11 -14.91 -4.67
CA GLN A 28 14.31 -14.15 -5.91
C GLN A 28 12.94 -14.01 -6.59
N PRO A 29 12.64 -12.92 -7.34
CA PRO A 29 11.32 -12.69 -7.89
C PRO A 29 10.84 -13.94 -8.63
N PHE A 30 9.89 -14.65 -8.03
CA PHE A 30 9.35 -15.92 -8.49
C PHE A 30 8.67 -15.78 -9.87
N GLU A 31 8.50 -14.53 -10.33
CA GLU A 31 7.91 -14.17 -11.62
C GLU A 31 8.91 -14.17 -12.79
N ASN A 32 10.23 -14.12 -12.56
CA ASN A 32 11.21 -14.08 -13.66
C ASN A 32 11.57 -15.46 -14.27
N ASN A 33 11.14 -16.56 -13.65
CA ASN A 33 11.46 -17.93 -14.12
C ASN A 33 10.28 -18.69 -14.73
N LEU A 34 9.05 -18.18 -14.65
CA LEU A 34 7.87 -18.84 -15.25
C LEU A 34 7.74 -18.61 -16.77
N ASN A 35 8.37 -17.57 -17.31
CA ASN A 35 8.30 -17.22 -18.73
C ASN A 35 9.47 -17.74 -19.58
N ARG A 36 10.30 -18.65 -19.05
CA ARG A 36 11.44 -19.25 -19.78
C ARG A 36 11.41 -20.77 -19.89
N ILE A 37 10.29 -21.42 -19.57
CA ILE A 37 10.13 -22.86 -19.70
C ILE A 37 9.26 -23.15 -20.93
N ASP A 38 9.89 -23.23 -22.10
CA ASP A 38 9.35 -24.07 -23.17
C ASP A 38 9.51 -25.55 -22.74
N PRO A 39 8.48 -26.41 -22.92
CA PRO A 39 8.58 -27.83 -22.57
C PRO A 39 9.40 -28.56 -23.65
N PRO A 40 10.24 -29.55 -23.30
CA PRO A 40 9.73 -30.76 -22.63
C PRO A 40 10.75 -31.42 -21.69
N ILE A 41 10.43 -31.58 -20.40
CA ILE A 41 11.11 -32.60 -19.57
C ILE A 41 10.06 -33.37 -18.77
N THR A 42 9.58 -34.44 -19.39
CA THR A 42 9.25 -35.68 -18.69
C THR A 42 10.46 -36.17 -17.90
N SER A 43 10.21 -36.66 -16.68
CA SER A 43 11.10 -37.40 -15.77
C SER A 43 12.12 -36.62 -14.94
N SER A 44 11.64 -35.98 -13.87
CA SER A 44 12.23 -36.18 -12.54
C SER A 44 11.23 -35.66 -11.50
N MET A 45 10.48 -36.58 -10.88
CA MET A 45 9.83 -36.29 -9.60
C MET A 45 10.95 -35.98 -8.60
N LEU A 46 11.25 -34.70 -8.41
CA LEU A 46 11.95 -34.23 -7.22
C LEU A 46 10.94 -34.32 -6.07
N ASP A 47 11.32 -35.00 -5.00
CA ASP A 47 10.52 -35.20 -3.80
C ASP A 47 10.15 -33.86 -3.15
N ILE A 48 8.97 -33.35 -3.49
CA ILE A 48 8.31 -32.16 -2.92
C ILE A 48 8.13 -32.20 -1.38
N PRO A 49 8.08 -33.35 -0.66
CA PRO A 49 7.89 -33.37 0.79
C PRO A 49 9.05 -32.78 1.63
N ASP A 50 10.30 -32.88 1.18
CA ASP A 50 11.47 -32.48 2.02
C ASP A 50 11.61 -30.95 2.14
N ILE A 51 11.26 -30.21 1.09
CA ILE A 51 11.35 -28.75 1.08
C ILE A 51 10.36 -28.13 2.07
N SER A 52 9.16 -28.70 2.23
CA SER A 52 8.20 -28.14 3.19
C SER A 52 8.65 -28.33 4.64
N LEU A 53 9.31 -29.45 4.94
CA LEU A 53 9.81 -29.76 6.28
C LEU A 53 10.99 -28.86 6.65
N GLU A 54 11.89 -28.60 5.70
CA GLU A 54 13.02 -27.69 5.87
C GLU A 54 12.54 -26.24 6.06
N ILE A 55 11.54 -25.79 5.28
CA ILE A 55 10.93 -24.47 5.44
C ILE A 55 10.22 -24.35 6.80
N ASP A 56 9.41 -25.34 7.20
CA ASP A 56 8.72 -25.31 8.49
C ASP A 56 9.72 -25.29 9.67
N THR A 57 10.82 -26.02 9.54
CA THR A 57 11.89 -26.05 10.55
C THR A 57 12.63 -24.71 10.63
N ALA A 58 12.93 -24.10 9.48
CA ALA A 58 13.57 -22.78 9.40
C ALA A 58 12.66 -21.66 9.95
N LEU A 59 11.34 -21.78 9.76
CA LEU A 59 10.35 -20.80 10.21
C LEU A 59 9.86 -21.02 11.65
N LYS A 60 10.15 -22.17 12.26
CA LYS A 60 9.73 -22.50 13.63
C LYS A 60 10.13 -21.46 14.68
N PRO A 61 11.38 -20.93 14.72
CA PRO A 61 11.78 -19.90 15.69
C PRO A 61 11.02 -18.57 15.51
N LEU A 62 10.70 -18.22 14.26
CA LEU A 62 9.90 -17.05 13.94
C LEU A 62 8.46 -17.23 14.42
N LYS A 63 7.87 -18.41 14.18
CA LYS A 63 6.53 -18.78 14.65
C LYS A 63 6.42 -18.76 16.17
N GLU A 64 7.41 -19.32 16.87
CA GLU A 64 7.48 -19.32 18.33
C GLU A 64 7.67 -17.90 18.92
N THR A 65 8.29 -16.99 18.16
CA THR A 65 8.44 -15.58 18.54
C THR A 65 7.13 -14.82 18.31
N LEU A 66 6.45 -15.05 17.18
CA LEU A 66 5.14 -14.47 16.87
C LEU A 66 4.06 -14.95 17.85
N ASP A 67 4.11 -16.21 18.29
CA ASP A 67 3.21 -16.77 19.30
C ASP A 67 3.41 -16.14 20.69
N LYS A 68 4.58 -15.51 20.95
CA LYS A 68 4.88 -14.78 22.20
C LYS A 68 4.47 -13.30 22.15
N ILE A 69 4.21 -12.75 20.97
CA ILE A 69 3.74 -11.37 20.84
C ILE A 69 2.23 -11.37 21.05
N SER A 70 1.74 -10.63 22.04
CA SER A 70 0.30 -10.54 22.24
C SER A 70 -0.36 -9.84 21.04
N PRO A 71 -1.49 -10.35 20.53
CA PRO A 71 -2.27 -9.68 19.49
C PRO A 71 -2.58 -8.22 19.85
N GLU A 72 -2.85 -7.95 21.14
CA GLU A 72 -3.08 -6.60 21.66
C GLU A 72 -1.89 -5.67 21.42
N LEU A 73 -0.65 -6.14 21.58
CA LEU A 73 0.55 -5.33 21.36
C LEU A 73 0.73 -5.02 19.86
N ILE A 74 0.46 -5.98 18.98
CA ILE A 74 0.53 -5.77 17.52
C ILE A 74 -0.47 -4.70 17.09
N ILE A 75 -1.71 -4.78 17.60
CA ILE A 75 -2.76 -3.82 17.29
C ILE A 75 -2.37 -2.43 17.78
N GLN A 76 -1.89 -2.30 19.03
CA GLN A 76 -1.46 -1.02 19.56
C GLN A 76 -0.33 -0.40 18.74
N ASN A 77 0.61 -1.23 18.26
CA ASN A 77 1.69 -0.80 17.41
C ASN A 77 1.19 -0.34 16.03
N LEU A 78 0.23 -1.06 15.45
CA LEU A 78 -0.41 -0.68 14.19
C LEU A 78 -1.25 0.60 14.33
N GLU A 79 -1.95 0.79 15.45
CA GLU A 79 -2.70 2.01 15.77
C GLU A 79 -1.78 3.22 15.85
N LYS A 80 -0.67 3.11 16.59
CA LYS A 80 0.35 4.17 16.65
C LYS A 80 0.98 4.45 15.29
N SER A 81 1.28 3.40 14.52
CA SER A 81 1.85 3.55 13.18
C SER A 81 0.88 4.28 12.25
N ALA A 82 -0.40 3.93 12.29
CA ALA A 82 -1.42 4.60 11.50
C ALA A 82 -1.56 6.07 11.88
N GLU A 83 -1.54 6.40 13.17
CA GLU A 83 -1.54 7.78 13.66
C GLU A 83 -0.34 8.57 13.11
N ILE A 84 0.88 8.04 13.25
CA ILE A 84 2.10 8.66 12.69
C ILE A 84 1.96 8.87 11.17
N MET A 85 1.51 7.86 10.43
CA MET A 85 1.32 7.99 8.97
C MET A 85 0.32 9.12 8.64
N PHE A 86 -0.83 9.15 9.31
CA PHE A 86 -1.89 10.12 9.05
C PHE A 86 -1.50 11.55 9.41
N GLU A 87 -0.87 11.76 10.56
CA GLU A 87 -0.37 13.08 10.98
C GLU A 87 0.65 13.65 10.00
N ASN A 88 1.35 12.78 9.27
CA ASN A 88 2.34 13.13 8.27
C ASN A 88 1.80 13.10 6.82
N GLY A 89 0.47 13.06 6.64
CA GLY A 89 -0.17 13.17 5.32
C GLY A 89 -0.11 11.91 4.46
N TRP A 90 0.05 10.74 5.08
CA TRP A 90 0.07 9.43 4.45
C TRP A 90 -1.01 8.51 5.05
N TRP A 91 -1.39 7.46 4.31
CA TRP A 91 -2.25 6.38 4.80
C TRP A 91 -1.44 5.10 4.97
N LEU A 92 -2.06 4.04 5.48
CA LEU A 92 -1.42 2.73 5.48
C LEU A 92 -1.36 2.21 4.03
N ILE A 93 -0.19 2.25 3.42
CA ILE A 93 0.04 1.78 2.05
C ILE A 93 -0.07 0.24 2.05
N PRO A 94 -1.05 -0.36 1.33
CA PRO A 94 -1.27 -1.81 1.37
C PRO A 94 -0.07 -2.63 0.92
N SER A 95 0.67 -2.12 -0.05
CA SER A 95 1.88 -2.70 -0.61
C SER A 95 3.13 -2.52 0.27
N MET A 96 3.08 -1.71 1.33
CA MET A 96 4.23 -1.57 2.23
C MET A 96 4.35 -2.79 3.14
N PRO A 97 5.55 -3.37 3.29
CA PRO A 97 5.74 -4.55 4.13
C PRO A 97 5.44 -4.29 5.60
N PHE A 98 4.81 -5.25 6.28
CA PHE A 98 4.45 -5.17 7.69
C PHE A 98 5.60 -4.69 8.62
N PRO A 99 6.86 -5.13 8.46
CA PRO A 99 7.95 -4.70 9.34
C PRO A 99 8.20 -3.19 9.34
N PHE A 100 7.89 -2.48 8.24
CA PHE A 100 7.99 -1.01 8.17
C PHE A 100 7.15 -0.35 9.27
N TYR A 101 5.89 -0.77 9.43
CA TYR A 101 4.99 -0.22 10.43
C TYR A 101 5.49 -0.53 11.85
N THR A 102 5.98 -1.74 12.10
CA THR A 102 6.51 -2.09 13.42
C THR A 102 7.78 -1.32 13.81
N GLN A 103 8.56 -0.85 12.83
CA GLN A 103 9.75 -0.03 13.08
C GLN A 103 9.42 1.45 13.19
N LEU A 104 8.35 1.90 12.53
CA LEU A 104 7.92 3.30 12.57
C LEU A 104 7.69 3.80 14.00
N ILE A 105 7.15 2.96 14.89
CA ILE A 105 6.93 3.29 16.30
C ILE A 105 8.23 3.40 17.13
N GLU A 106 9.33 2.82 16.65
CA GLU A 106 10.64 2.89 17.31
C GLU A 106 11.33 4.23 17.02
N LEU A 107 10.88 4.94 15.98
CA LEU A 107 11.40 6.24 15.59
C LEU A 107 10.85 7.33 16.51
N LYS A 108 11.72 7.90 17.34
CA LYS A 108 11.42 9.12 18.10
C LYS A 108 11.41 10.31 17.15
N ASP A 109 10.31 11.07 17.15
CA ASP A 109 10.17 12.37 16.48
C ASP A 109 10.36 12.33 14.94
N ILE A 110 9.77 11.34 14.26
CA ILE A 110 9.73 11.36 12.79
C ILE A 110 8.88 12.55 12.32
N ASN A 111 9.44 13.36 11.42
CA ASN A 111 8.72 14.47 10.80
C ASN A 111 8.24 14.10 9.40
N GLN A 112 7.31 14.92 8.89
CA GLN A 112 6.64 14.70 7.62
C GLN A 112 7.60 14.58 6.44
N LYS A 113 8.66 15.41 6.43
CA LYS A 113 9.63 15.42 5.35
C LYS A 113 10.43 14.13 5.31
N ASP A 114 10.93 13.66 6.45
CA ASP A 114 11.75 12.45 6.52
C ASP A 114 10.94 11.20 6.17
N LEU A 115 9.70 11.09 6.65
CA LEU A 115 8.79 10.00 6.28
C LEU A 115 8.47 10.02 4.77
N THR A 116 8.15 11.20 4.24
CA THR A 116 7.83 11.39 2.82
C THR A 116 9.03 11.05 1.95
N ASP A 117 10.23 11.53 2.29
CA ASP A 117 11.45 11.23 1.56
C ASP A 117 11.73 9.72 1.55
N TYR A 118 11.53 9.02 2.68
CA TYR A 118 11.67 7.57 2.75
C TYR A 118 10.66 6.84 1.84
N LEU A 119 9.37 7.15 1.97
CA LEU A 119 8.32 6.49 1.20
C LEU A 119 8.46 6.74 -0.30
N VAL A 120 8.78 7.99 -0.69
CA VAL A 120 9.04 8.32 -2.10
C VAL A 120 10.27 7.56 -2.58
N LYS A 121 11.37 7.57 -1.82
CA LYS A 121 12.59 6.84 -2.17
C LYS A 121 12.31 5.35 -2.37
N TYR A 122 11.69 4.68 -1.39
CA TYR A 122 11.39 3.25 -1.42
C TYR A 122 10.68 2.83 -2.72
N HIS A 123 9.64 3.56 -3.12
CA HIS A 123 8.86 3.22 -4.31
C HIS A 123 9.53 3.59 -5.64
N ASN A 124 10.54 4.48 -5.60
CA ASN A 124 11.18 5.03 -6.79
C ASN A 124 12.58 4.45 -7.06
N GLU A 125 13.17 3.76 -6.09
CA GLU A 125 14.44 3.06 -6.25
C GLU A 125 14.32 1.86 -7.20
N LYS A 126 15.47 1.34 -7.64
CA LYS A 126 15.56 0.16 -8.52
C LYS A 126 14.65 0.27 -9.76
N ASP A 127 14.69 1.42 -10.42
CA ASP A 127 13.86 1.75 -11.59
C ASP A 127 12.34 1.64 -11.33
N CYS A 128 11.90 2.04 -10.13
CA CYS A 128 10.49 2.03 -9.70
C CYS A 128 9.82 0.65 -9.75
N ILE A 129 10.58 -0.43 -9.48
CA ILE A 129 10.08 -1.82 -9.51
C ILE A 129 8.87 -2.03 -8.58
N GLU A 130 8.84 -1.34 -7.43
CA GLU A 130 7.70 -1.42 -6.52
C GLU A 130 6.43 -0.90 -7.20
N LEU A 131 6.51 0.22 -7.94
CA LEU A 131 5.37 0.77 -8.68
C LEU A 131 4.96 -0.12 -9.87
N ASP A 132 5.91 -0.74 -10.58
CA ASP A 132 5.59 -1.72 -11.63
C ASP A 132 4.77 -2.88 -11.05
N ASN A 133 5.21 -3.41 -9.90
CA ASN A 133 4.55 -4.52 -9.24
C ASN A 133 3.12 -4.17 -8.81
N LEU A 134 2.85 -2.92 -8.40
CA LEU A 134 1.48 -2.46 -8.10
C LEU A 134 0.58 -2.62 -9.33
N ILE A 135 0.99 -2.05 -10.46
CA ILE A 135 0.19 -2.06 -11.70
C ILE A 135 -0.06 -3.50 -12.16
N ILE A 136 0.94 -4.38 -12.08
CA ILE A 136 0.80 -5.80 -12.43
C ILE A 136 -0.20 -6.51 -11.50
N SER A 137 -0.23 -6.14 -10.22
CA SER A 137 -1.10 -6.76 -9.21
C SER A 137 -2.57 -6.36 -9.32
N TRP A 138 -2.89 -5.27 -10.03
CA TRP A 138 -4.27 -4.79 -10.15
C TRP A 138 -5.09 -5.68 -11.09
N LYS A 139 -5.93 -6.54 -10.52
CA LYS A 139 -6.75 -7.54 -11.25
C LYS A 139 -8.21 -7.17 -11.48
N LEU A 140 -8.68 -6.03 -10.98
CA LEU A 140 -10.08 -5.62 -11.17
C LEU A 140 -10.29 -5.14 -12.59
N ASP A 141 -11.45 -5.44 -13.18
CA ASP A 141 -11.78 -5.08 -14.58
C ASP A 141 -11.62 -3.58 -14.82
N GLU A 142 -12.14 -2.74 -13.91
CA GLU A 142 -12.00 -1.28 -13.94
C GLU A 142 -10.54 -0.83 -14.09
N PHE A 143 -9.58 -1.55 -13.48
CA PHE A 143 -8.16 -1.22 -13.57
C PHE A 143 -7.50 -1.85 -14.80
N ASN A 144 -7.90 -3.07 -15.14
CA ASN A 144 -7.34 -3.81 -16.26
C ASN A 144 -7.70 -3.18 -17.62
N GLU A 145 -8.93 -2.66 -17.76
CA GLU A 145 -9.36 -1.90 -18.94
C GLU A 145 -8.52 -0.63 -19.17
N LYS A 146 -7.95 -0.09 -18.09
CA LYS A 146 -7.14 1.15 -18.09
C LYS A 146 -5.65 0.88 -17.95
N LYS A 147 -5.22 -0.39 -18.07
CA LYS A 147 -3.84 -0.81 -17.77
C LYS A 147 -2.79 -0.04 -18.58
N GLU A 148 -3.02 0.14 -19.87
CA GLU A 148 -2.12 0.90 -20.75
C GLU A 148 -1.94 2.34 -20.27
N ILE A 149 -2.99 2.99 -19.77
CA ILE A 149 -2.92 4.35 -19.21
C ILE A 149 -2.02 4.38 -17.97
N PHE A 150 -2.10 3.37 -17.11
CA PHE A 150 -1.24 3.28 -15.92
C PHE A 150 0.22 2.99 -16.28
N GLU A 151 0.45 2.11 -17.26
CA GLU A 151 1.79 1.80 -17.78
C GLU A 151 2.43 3.04 -18.42
N ASP A 152 1.69 3.80 -19.23
CA ASP A 152 2.15 5.08 -19.80
C ASP A 152 2.43 6.13 -18.72
N ALA A 153 1.56 6.23 -17.71
CA ALA A 153 1.75 7.12 -16.57
C ALA A 153 3.03 6.78 -15.79
N LEU A 154 3.34 5.48 -15.64
CA LEU A 154 4.54 5.00 -14.96
C LEU A 154 5.79 5.23 -15.80
N TRP A 155 5.71 5.01 -17.11
CA TRP A 155 6.78 5.40 -18.03
C TRP A 155 7.11 6.90 -17.89
N ALA A 156 6.09 7.76 -17.90
CA ALA A 156 6.25 9.20 -17.72
C ALA A 156 6.87 9.53 -16.34
N HIS A 157 6.46 8.83 -15.30
CA HIS A 157 6.99 8.98 -13.94
C HIS A 157 8.49 8.66 -13.88
N LYS A 158 8.89 7.51 -14.45
CA LYS A 158 10.30 7.08 -14.56
C LYS A 158 11.13 8.13 -15.30
N LYS A 159 10.56 8.77 -16.33
CA LYS A 159 11.19 9.87 -17.09
C LYS A 159 11.08 11.25 -16.44
N SER A 160 10.59 11.33 -15.20
CA SER A 160 10.35 12.58 -14.46
C SER A 160 9.47 13.59 -15.22
N LYS A 161 8.55 13.08 -16.06
CA LYS A 161 7.57 13.87 -16.80
C LYS A 161 6.28 14.00 -15.98
N PHE A 162 6.36 14.63 -14.82
CA PHE A 162 5.24 14.74 -13.88
C PHE A 162 4.06 15.56 -14.43
N THR A 163 4.32 16.43 -15.42
CA THR A 163 3.29 17.12 -16.22
C THR A 163 2.44 16.20 -17.07
N LEU A 164 2.85 14.95 -17.26
CA LEU A 164 2.04 13.91 -17.90
C LEU A 164 1.44 12.99 -16.84
N THR A 165 2.24 12.53 -15.88
CA THR A 165 1.77 11.56 -14.90
C THR A 165 0.71 12.10 -13.95
N VAL A 166 0.94 13.27 -13.34
CA VAL A 166 0.07 13.81 -12.29
C VAL A 166 -1.34 14.12 -12.84
N PRO A 167 -1.50 14.85 -13.96
CA PRO A 167 -2.83 15.04 -14.57
C PRO A 167 -3.51 13.73 -14.97
N THR A 168 -2.76 12.80 -15.58
CA THR A 168 -3.31 11.51 -16.05
C THR A 168 -3.86 10.71 -14.89
N LEU A 169 -3.06 10.49 -13.84
CA LEU A 169 -3.49 9.69 -12.69
C LEU A 169 -4.59 10.37 -11.87
N THR A 170 -4.57 11.70 -11.73
CA THR A 170 -5.66 12.43 -11.04
C THR A 170 -7.02 12.15 -11.68
N VAL A 171 -7.10 12.16 -13.02
CA VAL A 171 -8.35 11.85 -13.73
C VAL A 171 -8.74 10.39 -13.54
N GLN A 172 -7.79 9.46 -13.52
CA GLN A 172 -8.09 8.04 -13.26
C GLN A 172 -8.59 7.82 -11.84
N VAL A 173 -7.98 8.46 -10.84
CA VAL A 173 -8.45 8.43 -9.44
C VAL A 173 -9.90 8.91 -9.36
N GLU A 174 -10.22 10.08 -9.92
CA GLU A 174 -11.59 10.58 -9.92
C GLU A 174 -12.55 9.62 -10.62
N GLY A 175 -12.18 9.08 -11.78
CA GLY A 175 -13.01 8.14 -12.54
C GLY A 175 -13.36 6.88 -11.73
N VAL A 176 -12.35 6.24 -11.11
CA VAL A 176 -12.56 5.05 -10.27
C VAL A 176 -13.44 5.42 -9.07
N LEU A 177 -13.17 6.54 -8.41
CA LEU A 177 -13.97 6.97 -7.26
C LEU A 177 -15.43 7.25 -7.64
N ARG A 178 -15.69 7.88 -8.78
CA ARG A 178 -17.07 8.14 -9.26
C ARG A 178 -17.80 6.84 -9.60
N ASN A 179 -17.13 5.91 -10.28
CA ASN A 179 -17.73 4.63 -10.67
C ASN A 179 -18.18 3.80 -9.46
N TYR A 180 -17.41 3.82 -8.37
CA TYR A 180 -17.69 2.99 -7.19
C TYR A 180 -18.38 3.73 -6.03
N PHE A 181 -18.29 5.07 -5.97
CA PHE A 181 -18.67 5.85 -4.78
C PHE A 181 -19.55 7.09 -5.06
N ASP A 182 -20.23 7.15 -6.21
CA ASP A 182 -21.30 8.14 -6.49
C ASP A 182 -22.35 8.19 -5.35
N PRO A 183 -23.02 9.33 -5.04
CA PRO A 183 -24.14 9.44 -4.11
C PRO A 183 -25.16 8.28 -4.05
N GLU A 184 -25.43 7.57 -5.15
CA GLU A 184 -26.27 6.36 -5.13
C GLU A 184 -25.59 5.15 -4.42
N PHE A 185 -24.25 5.10 -4.40
CA PHE A 185 -23.39 4.03 -3.88
C PHE A 185 -22.67 4.36 -2.56
N LYS A 186 -22.62 5.62 -2.11
CA LYS A 186 -22.09 6.01 -0.77
C LYS A 186 -22.56 5.11 0.40
N PRO A 187 -23.82 4.61 0.44
CA PRO A 187 -24.26 3.67 1.47
C PRO A 187 -23.44 2.36 1.53
N GLN A 188 -22.82 1.94 0.43
CA GLN A 188 -22.04 0.71 0.34
C GLN A 188 -20.73 0.82 1.11
N ILE A 189 -20.03 1.96 1.08
CA ILE A 189 -18.80 2.17 1.90
C ILE A 189 -19.14 2.12 3.39
N ASP A 190 -20.21 2.80 3.80
CA ASP A 190 -20.60 2.80 5.21
C ASP A 190 -21.08 1.43 5.68
N GLY A 191 -21.79 0.71 4.81
CA GLY A 191 -22.15 -0.70 5.02
C GLY A 191 -20.91 -1.58 5.15
N TYR A 192 -19.94 -1.42 4.25
CA TYR A 192 -18.68 -2.16 4.24
C TYR A 192 -17.83 -1.87 5.48
N ARG A 193 -17.70 -0.59 5.86
CA ARG A 193 -17.03 -0.18 7.11
C ARG A 193 -17.67 -0.84 8.33
N LYS A 194 -19.01 -0.90 8.39
CA LYS A 194 -19.74 -1.58 9.47
C LYS A 194 -19.47 -3.09 9.47
N LYS A 195 -19.47 -3.74 8.29
CA LYS A 195 -19.12 -5.16 8.13
C LYS A 195 -17.70 -5.45 8.60
N LEU A 196 -16.70 -4.68 8.13
CA LEU A 196 -15.30 -4.79 8.57
C LEU A 196 -15.15 -4.60 10.06
N LYS A 197 -15.78 -3.56 10.63
CA LYS A 197 -15.74 -3.32 12.08
C LYS A 197 -16.32 -4.50 12.86
N LYS A 198 -17.40 -5.12 12.37
CA LYS A 198 -17.99 -6.33 12.97
C LYS A 198 -17.02 -7.51 12.87
N LYS A 199 -16.45 -7.78 11.67
CA LYS A 199 -15.47 -8.85 11.43
C LYS A 199 -14.26 -8.69 12.34
N TYR A 200 -13.66 -7.50 12.37
CA TYR A 200 -12.54 -7.16 13.24
C TYR A 200 -12.88 -7.39 14.73
N THR A 201 -14.02 -6.87 15.20
CA THR A 201 -14.45 -7.06 16.59
C THR A 201 -14.66 -8.54 16.94
N GLN A 202 -15.17 -9.33 15.99
CA GLN A 202 -15.39 -10.77 16.18
C GLN A 202 -14.06 -11.53 16.23
N THR A 203 -13.13 -11.24 15.31
CA THR A 203 -11.75 -11.75 15.36
C THR A 203 -11.11 -11.46 16.71
N MET A 204 -11.25 -10.25 17.24
CA MET A 204 -10.70 -9.88 18.55
C MET A 204 -11.37 -10.56 19.76
N LYS A 205 -12.64 -10.97 19.64
CA LYS A 205 -13.37 -11.64 20.72
C LYS A 205 -13.07 -13.14 20.79
N ASN A 206 -12.72 -13.77 19.67
CA ASN A 206 -12.38 -15.20 19.59
C ASN A 206 -10.94 -15.47 20.08
N LYS A 207 -10.57 -15.00 21.28
CA LYS A 207 -9.22 -15.20 21.87
C LYS A 207 -8.81 -16.67 22.05
N ASN A 208 -9.77 -17.60 21.95
CA ASN A 208 -9.55 -19.04 22.11
C ASN A 208 -9.27 -19.77 20.79
N GLU A 209 -9.37 -19.11 19.64
CA GLU A 209 -9.02 -19.65 18.33
C GLU A 209 -7.68 -19.04 17.87
N LYS A 210 -6.92 -19.79 17.08
CA LYS A 210 -5.63 -19.37 16.54
C LYS A 210 -5.84 -18.14 15.65
N LEU A 211 -5.57 -16.95 16.20
CA LEU A 211 -5.71 -15.68 15.52
C LEU A 211 -4.84 -15.65 14.25
N SER A 212 -5.46 -15.37 13.11
CA SER A 212 -4.75 -15.10 11.87
C SER A 212 -4.26 -13.66 11.88
N TYR A 213 -2.96 -13.47 12.13
CA TYR A 213 -2.33 -12.14 12.12
C TYR A 213 -2.46 -11.44 10.77
N VAL A 214 -2.47 -12.21 9.67
CA VAL A 214 -2.70 -11.71 8.32
C VAL A 214 -4.10 -11.09 8.23
N ASP A 215 -5.13 -11.77 8.72
CA ASP A 215 -6.50 -11.23 8.71
C ASP A 215 -6.65 -10.01 9.63
N ILE A 216 -5.97 -10.00 10.78
CA ILE A 216 -5.97 -8.83 11.67
C ILE A 216 -5.41 -7.61 10.95
N PHE A 217 -4.22 -7.76 10.36
CA PHE A 217 -3.56 -6.68 9.65
C PHE A 217 -4.37 -6.22 8.44
N ASP A 218 -4.85 -7.16 7.63
CA ASP A 218 -5.67 -6.88 6.45
C ASP A 218 -6.93 -6.07 6.79
N ASN A 219 -7.72 -6.54 7.76
CA ASN A 219 -8.93 -5.84 8.20
C ASN A 219 -8.62 -4.49 8.86
N PHE A 220 -7.54 -4.40 9.65
CA PHE A 220 -7.12 -3.16 10.28
C PHE A 220 -6.74 -2.10 9.22
N THR A 221 -5.88 -2.47 8.27
CA THR A 221 -5.43 -1.60 7.17
C THR A 221 -6.62 -1.09 6.37
N LYS A 222 -7.56 -1.96 5.97
CA LYS A 222 -8.80 -1.56 5.29
C LYS A 222 -9.61 -0.58 6.12
N MET A 223 -9.79 -0.86 7.41
CA MET A 223 -10.61 -0.02 8.29
C MET A 223 -10.02 1.39 8.50
N GLN A 224 -8.69 1.51 8.56
CA GLN A 224 -8.01 2.80 8.62
C GLN A 224 -8.06 3.53 7.27
N ASN A 225 -7.79 2.82 6.17
CA ASN A 225 -7.79 3.41 4.83
C ASN A 225 -9.17 3.89 4.38
N ILE A 226 -10.27 3.28 4.84
CA ILE A 226 -11.62 3.81 4.58
C ILE A 226 -11.79 5.23 5.16
N LYS A 227 -11.16 5.55 6.30
CA LYS A 227 -11.22 6.92 6.86
C LYS A 227 -10.56 7.90 5.90
N PHE A 228 -9.41 7.53 5.35
CA PHE A 228 -8.67 8.34 4.39
C PHE A 228 -9.39 8.44 3.04
N LEU A 229 -9.96 7.33 2.54
CA LEU A 229 -10.73 7.26 1.30
C LEU A 229 -11.93 8.22 1.31
N LYS A 230 -12.64 8.36 2.45
CA LYS A 230 -13.74 9.32 2.56
C LYS A 230 -13.29 10.75 2.26
N ASN A 231 -12.17 11.18 2.85
CA ASN A 231 -11.60 12.49 2.56
C ASN A 231 -11.22 12.60 1.08
N GLY A 232 -10.63 11.54 0.50
CA GLY A 232 -10.28 11.49 -0.92
C GLY A 232 -11.50 11.62 -1.85
N ILE A 233 -12.62 10.96 -1.55
CA ILE A 233 -13.87 11.10 -2.31
C ILE A 233 -14.29 12.58 -2.33
N ASP A 234 -14.30 13.24 -1.19
CA ASP A 234 -14.69 14.64 -1.09
C ASP A 234 -13.68 15.58 -1.79
N THR A 235 -12.39 15.22 -1.82
CA THR A 235 -11.35 15.95 -2.54
C THR A 235 -11.42 15.77 -4.05
N PHE A 236 -11.72 14.59 -4.58
CA PHE A 236 -11.65 14.31 -6.01
C PHE A 236 -13.01 14.41 -6.73
N THR A 237 -14.14 14.23 -6.03
CA THR A 237 -15.46 14.09 -6.67
C THR A 237 -16.41 15.26 -6.46
N GLU A 238 -16.23 16.07 -5.42
CA GLU A 238 -17.12 17.21 -5.17
C GLU A 238 -16.88 18.34 -6.19
N SER A 239 -17.96 18.81 -6.82
CA SER A 239 -17.92 19.91 -7.79
C SER A 239 -17.47 21.21 -7.13
N PHE A 240 -16.36 21.78 -7.61
CA PHE A 240 -15.93 23.14 -7.25
C PHE A 240 -16.87 24.18 -7.90
N TRP A 241 -17.63 24.88 -7.06
CA TRP A 241 -18.25 26.16 -7.41
C TRP A 241 -17.58 27.21 -6.50
N GLY A 242 -17.00 28.28 -7.08
CA GLY A 242 -16.25 29.32 -6.35
C GLY A 242 -16.98 29.82 -5.09
N GLU A 243 -16.31 30.24 -4.01
CA GLU A 243 -15.45 31.42 -3.93
C GLU A 243 -14.26 31.26 -2.95
N ASN A 244 -14.09 30.11 -2.31
CA ASN A 244 -13.00 29.86 -1.36
C ASN A 244 -12.18 28.61 -1.77
N PRO A 245 -10.88 28.73 -2.10
CA PRO A 245 -10.03 27.56 -2.27
C PRO A 245 -10.00 26.77 -0.96
N ARG A 246 -10.19 25.44 -1.04
CA ARG A 246 -9.97 24.56 0.12
C ARG A 246 -8.46 24.58 0.41
N ASP A 247 -8.07 24.91 1.64
CA ASP A 247 -6.71 24.71 2.16
C ASP A 247 -6.46 23.20 2.28
N PHE A 248 -6.17 22.55 1.15
CA PHE A 248 -5.34 21.36 1.09
C PHE A 248 -4.79 21.21 -0.33
N ASP A 249 -3.52 21.55 -0.49
CA ASP A 249 -2.64 21.38 -1.64
C ASP A 249 -3.17 20.53 -2.83
N ASP A 250 -3.76 21.24 -3.80
CA ASP A 250 -3.43 21.22 -5.23
C ASP A 250 -3.65 19.98 -6.13
N ILE A 251 -4.16 18.84 -5.65
CA ILE A 251 -4.35 17.63 -6.50
C ILE A 251 -5.78 17.48 -7.06
N HIS A 252 -6.72 18.35 -6.67
CA HIS A 252 -8.10 18.34 -7.20
C HIS A 252 -8.12 18.62 -8.72
N ARG A 253 -8.93 17.84 -9.50
CA ARG A 253 -9.08 17.99 -10.96
C ARG A 253 -9.25 19.44 -11.43
N ASN A 254 -10.20 20.17 -10.86
CA ASN A 254 -10.47 21.56 -11.25
C ASN A 254 -9.24 22.47 -11.07
N ALA A 255 -8.57 22.49 -9.92
CA ALA A 255 -7.36 23.30 -9.74
C ALA A 255 -6.23 22.87 -10.68
N LEU A 256 -6.10 21.56 -10.89
CA LEU A 256 -5.08 20.97 -11.75
C LEU A 256 -5.31 21.30 -13.24
N LEU A 257 -6.51 21.05 -13.78
CA LEU A 257 -6.86 21.23 -15.19
C LEU A 257 -7.11 22.70 -15.57
N HIS A 258 -7.43 23.57 -14.61
CA HIS A 258 -7.48 25.02 -14.83
C HIS A 258 -6.12 25.72 -14.64
N GLY A 259 -5.04 24.96 -14.45
CA GLY A 259 -3.66 25.49 -14.39
C GLY A 259 -3.35 26.29 -13.13
N GLN A 260 -4.10 26.08 -12.05
CA GLN A 260 -3.86 26.69 -10.75
C GLN A 260 -2.70 25.99 -10.03
N CYS A 261 -2.62 24.65 -10.13
CA CYS A 261 -1.44 23.89 -9.72
C CYS A 261 -0.40 23.84 -10.85
N LYS A 262 0.83 24.33 -10.58
CA LYS A 262 1.89 24.49 -11.60
C LYS A 262 3.13 23.62 -11.38
N ASN A 263 3.33 23.10 -10.17
CA ASN A 263 4.56 22.43 -9.77
C ASN A 263 4.31 20.96 -9.42
N TYR A 264 4.20 20.11 -10.43
CA TYR A 264 4.03 18.68 -10.22
C TYR A 264 5.35 18.02 -9.82
N THR A 265 5.31 17.24 -8.74
CA THR A 265 6.50 16.61 -8.16
C THR A 265 6.45 15.08 -8.25
N ARG A 266 7.60 14.45 -8.02
CA ARG A 266 7.71 12.99 -7.85
C ARG A 266 6.85 12.48 -6.70
N GLU A 267 6.78 13.23 -5.61
CA GLU A 267 5.95 12.89 -4.45
C GLU A 267 4.48 12.82 -4.83
N MET A 268 3.94 13.86 -5.48
CA MET A 268 2.54 13.88 -5.93
C MET A 268 2.23 12.68 -6.82
N SER A 269 3.12 12.41 -7.78
CA SER A 269 2.97 11.28 -8.68
C SER A 269 3.04 9.93 -7.97
N THR A 270 3.93 9.77 -6.99
CA THR A 270 4.05 8.55 -6.18
C THR A 270 2.79 8.34 -5.34
N LYS A 271 2.32 9.40 -4.67
CA LYS A 271 1.06 9.38 -3.90
C LYS A 271 -0.12 8.95 -4.74
N LEU A 272 -0.23 9.41 -5.99
CA LEU A 272 -1.33 9.03 -6.88
C LEU A 272 -1.33 7.52 -7.23
N PHE A 273 -0.17 6.92 -7.51
CA PHE A 273 -0.07 5.47 -7.69
C PHE A 273 -0.50 4.71 -6.44
N LEU A 274 0.02 5.12 -5.28
CA LEU A 274 -0.29 4.47 -4.01
C LEU A 274 -1.75 4.67 -3.58
N PHE A 275 -2.38 5.75 -4.03
CA PHE A 275 -3.77 6.03 -3.74
C PHE A 275 -4.68 5.15 -4.60
N LEU A 276 -4.35 4.96 -5.88
CA LEU A 276 -4.97 3.96 -6.73
C LEU A 276 -4.80 2.54 -6.17
N ASP A 277 -3.62 2.20 -5.64
CA ASP A 277 -3.36 0.94 -4.97
C ASP A 277 -4.26 0.74 -3.73
N MET A 278 -4.40 1.77 -2.91
CA MET A 278 -5.32 1.76 -1.77
C MET A 278 -6.78 1.56 -2.19
N ILE A 279 -7.22 2.22 -3.27
CA ILE A 279 -8.58 2.05 -3.81
C ILE A 279 -8.76 0.62 -4.30
N HIS A 280 -7.85 0.11 -5.14
CA HIS A 280 -7.88 -1.26 -5.65
C HIS A 280 -7.97 -2.28 -4.50
N TYR A 281 -7.12 -2.12 -3.48
CA TYR A 281 -7.09 -3.00 -2.32
C TYR A 281 -8.42 -3.06 -1.55
N ILE A 282 -9.12 -1.93 -1.43
CA ILE A 282 -10.46 -1.86 -0.82
C ILE A 282 -11.52 -2.48 -1.74
N LEU A 283 -11.50 -2.16 -3.03
CA LEU A 283 -12.49 -2.63 -4.01
C LEU A 283 -12.40 -4.15 -4.24
N ASN A 284 -11.20 -4.71 -4.26
CA ASN A 284 -10.98 -6.15 -4.41
C ASN A 284 -11.54 -6.97 -3.26
N ASP A 285 -11.83 -6.35 -2.11
CA ASP A 285 -12.54 -6.99 -1.00
C ASP A 285 -14.07 -6.80 -1.08
N LEU A 286 -14.53 -5.76 -1.77
CA LEU A 286 -15.94 -5.45 -1.97
C LEU A 286 -16.59 -6.32 -3.07
N GLU A 287 -15.81 -6.71 -4.09
CA GLU A 287 -16.29 -7.56 -5.20
C GLU A 287 -16.27 -9.07 -4.89
N LYS A 288 -15.74 -9.48 -3.72
CA LYS A 288 -15.77 -10.86 -3.23
C LYS A 288 -17.06 -11.19 -2.48
#